data_AF-A0A9P1PA06-F1
#
_entry.id   AF-A0A9P1PA06-F1
#
_cell.length_a   1.000
_cell.length_b   1.000
_cell.length_c   1.000
_cell.angle_alpha   90.00
_cell.angle_beta   90.00
_cell.angle_gamma   90.00
#
_symmetry.space_group_name_H-M   'P 1'
#
loop_
_entity.id
_entity.type
_entity.pdbx_description
1 polymer ?
#
loop_
_entity_poly.entity_id
_entity_poly.type
_entity_poly.pdbx_seq_one_letter_code
_entity_poly.pdbx_strand_id
1 'polypeptide(L)'
;MLIDAIAVKTKKSDVRKIERDKVPLMSKVVQLNPRIKNSTLQYIEYKVVRYNISLKFKGKSLFKQDICNNEVIMLVNTYTGFSESITKLPQTSRINISKKIIKKSCINECEMLEIMKDEILRLFRKNIINKKGHIHDIKVIDIKSIYKPYWIGTYNGKSVVLEA
;
A
#
# COMPACT_ATOMS: atom_id res chain seq x y z
N MET A 1 15.21 -8.98 12.47
CA MET A 1 13.78 -8.77 12.75
C MET A 1 13.01 -9.60 11.75
N LEU A 2 12.15 -10.47 12.25
CA LEU A 2 11.32 -11.34 11.42
C LEU A 2 10.10 -10.56 10.96
N ILE A 3 9.85 -10.53 9.65
CA ILE A 3 8.75 -9.76 9.05
C ILE A 3 8.07 -10.56 7.94
N ASP A 4 6.83 -10.18 7.62
CA ASP A 4 6.14 -10.66 6.43
C ASP A 4 6.35 -9.66 5.28
N ALA A 5 7.14 -10.04 4.27
CA ALA A 5 7.50 -9.16 3.17
C ALA A 5 6.96 -9.68 1.83
N ILE A 6 6.64 -8.76 0.92
CA ILE A 6 6.33 -9.09 -0.47
C ILE A 6 7.62 -9.58 -1.14
N ALA A 7 7.52 -10.60 -1.98
CA ALA A 7 8.66 -11.17 -2.68
C ALA A 7 9.36 -10.12 -3.56
N VAL A 8 10.69 -10.06 -3.46
CA VAL A 8 11.56 -9.29 -4.36
C VAL A 8 11.56 -9.99 -5.72
N LYS A 9 11.01 -9.35 -6.75
CA LYS A 9 10.91 -9.93 -8.09
C LYS A 9 12.12 -9.60 -8.97
N THR A 10 12.78 -8.49 -8.68
CA THR A 10 13.91 -7.94 -9.44
C THR A 10 15.22 -8.22 -8.70
N LYS A 11 16.16 -8.88 -9.40
CA LYS A 11 17.50 -9.07 -8.84
C LYS A 11 18.29 -7.77 -8.98
N LYS A 12 19.31 -7.60 -8.16
CA LYS A 12 20.28 -6.49 -8.29
C LYS A 12 20.89 -6.41 -9.70
N SER A 13 21.03 -7.55 -10.39
CA SER A 13 21.46 -7.62 -11.79
C SER A 13 20.46 -7.05 -12.78
N ASP A 14 19.16 -7.12 -12.47
CA ASP A 14 18.08 -6.66 -13.34
C ASP A 14 17.85 -5.16 -13.19
N VAL A 15 17.99 -4.64 -11.96
CA VAL A 15 18.17 -3.19 -11.71
C VAL A 15 19.35 -2.66 -12.54
N ARG A 16 20.45 -3.44 -12.59
CA ARG A 16 21.62 -3.16 -13.44
C ARG A 16 21.42 -3.32 -14.95
N LYS A 17 20.32 -3.93 -15.39
CA LYS A 17 19.95 -4.02 -16.81
C LYS A 17 19.00 -2.90 -17.23
N ILE A 18 18.11 -2.46 -16.34
CA ILE A 18 17.37 -1.19 -16.51
C ILE A 18 18.37 -0.01 -16.63
N GLU A 19 19.57 -0.11 -16.02
CA GLU A 19 20.71 0.80 -16.24
C GLU A 19 21.24 0.83 -17.70
N ARG A 20 20.97 -0.20 -18.53
CA ARG A 20 21.49 -0.34 -19.91
C ARG A 20 20.44 -0.12 -21.00
N ASP A 21 19.20 -0.58 -20.81
CA ASP A 21 18.23 -0.69 -21.91
C ASP A 21 17.43 0.60 -22.21
N LYS A 22 17.58 1.66 -21.40
CA LYS A 22 17.01 3.00 -21.68
C LYS A 22 18.01 3.93 -22.41
N VAL A 23 18.95 3.39 -23.17
CA VAL A 23 19.90 4.18 -23.97
C VAL A 23 19.45 4.15 -25.44
N PRO A 24 18.99 5.27 -26.02
CA PRO A 24 18.81 5.35 -27.47
C PRO A 24 20.19 5.24 -28.11
N LEU A 25 20.36 4.32 -29.05
CA LEU A 25 21.60 4.02 -29.78
C LEU A 25 22.13 5.18 -30.67
N MET A 26 21.54 6.38 -30.59
CA MET A 26 21.83 7.50 -31.47
C MET A 26 22.07 8.79 -30.68
N SER A 27 23.32 9.01 -30.27
CA SER A 27 24.03 10.29 -30.46
C SER A 27 25.44 10.21 -29.85
N LYS A 28 26.45 10.08 -30.72
CA LYS A 28 27.82 10.52 -30.39
C LYS A 28 27.73 11.98 -29.94
N VAL A 29 28.31 12.31 -28.77
CA VAL A 29 28.72 13.66 -28.25
C VAL A 29 28.38 13.91 -26.76
N VAL A 30 27.65 13.05 -26.03
CA VAL A 30 27.57 13.18 -24.55
C VAL A 30 27.98 11.90 -23.82
N GLN A 31 29.26 11.83 -23.45
CA GLN A 31 29.86 10.85 -22.55
C GLN A 31 29.42 11.02 -21.07
N LEU A 32 28.14 11.13 -20.76
CA LEU A 32 27.68 11.19 -19.36
C LEU A 32 26.50 10.26 -19.16
N ASN A 33 26.78 8.95 -19.12
CA ASN A 33 25.83 7.96 -18.62
C ASN A 33 25.39 8.36 -17.21
N PRO A 34 24.12 8.75 -16.98
CA PRO A 34 23.64 8.97 -15.63
C PRO A 34 23.30 7.58 -15.06
N ARG A 35 24.32 6.83 -14.67
CA ARG A 35 24.16 5.49 -14.08
C ARG A 35 23.52 5.66 -12.70
N ILE A 36 22.48 4.89 -12.40
CA ILE A 36 21.95 4.78 -11.04
C ILE A 36 23.05 4.11 -10.20
N LYS A 37 23.69 4.86 -9.31
CA LYS A 37 24.77 4.39 -8.44
C LYS A 37 24.21 4.05 -7.04
N ASN A 38 24.93 3.21 -6.30
CA ASN A 38 24.65 2.91 -4.89
C ASN A 38 23.24 2.34 -4.61
N SER A 39 22.74 1.48 -5.50
CA SER A 39 21.44 0.81 -5.34
C SER A 39 21.40 -0.01 -4.02
N THR A 40 20.51 0.36 -3.12
CA THR A 40 20.31 -0.29 -1.82
C THR A 40 18.86 -0.73 -1.69
N LEU A 41 18.64 -1.98 -1.26
CA LEU A 41 17.30 -2.51 -1.01
C LEU A 41 16.79 -1.99 0.34
N GLN A 42 15.60 -1.43 0.33
CA GLN A 42 14.89 -1.00 1.53
C GLN A 42 13.46 -1.56 1.53
N TYR A 43 12.80 -1.44 2.66
CA TYR A 43 11.43 -1.91 2.89
C TYR A 43 10.58 -0.78 3.45
N ILE A 44 9.39 -0.60 2.92
CA ILE A 44 8.36 0.28 3.51
C ILE A 44 7.33 -0.60 4.18
N GLU A 45 6.94 -0.23 5.39
CA GLU A 45 5.82 -0.86 6.07
C GLU A 45 4.51 -0.43 5.42
N TYR A 46 3.67 -1.42 5.16
CA TYR A 46 2.27 -1.24 4.85
C TYR A 46 1.45 -1.94 5.93
N LYS A 47 0.31 -1.37 6.29
CA LYS A 47 -0.65 -2.04 7.16
C LYS A 47 -1.84 -2.50 6.33
N VAL A 48 -2.19 -3.77 6.50
CA VAL A 48 -3.42 -4.37 5.98
C VAL A 48 -4.41 -4.35 7.12
N VAL A 49 -5.51 -3.62 6.97
CA VAL A 49 -6.54 -3.50 7.99
C VAL A 49 -7.83 -4.10 7.46
N ARG A 50 -8.39 -5.06 8.20
CA ARG A 50 -9.68 -5.66 7.88
C ARG A 50 -10.77 -4.99 8.70
N TYR A 51 -11.82 -4.58 8.02
CA TYR A 51 -12.99 -3.95 8.63
C TYR A 51 -14.23 -4.81 8.41
N ASN A 52 -15.08 -4.87 9.44
CA ASN A 52 -16.47 -5.29 9.31
C ASN A 52 -17.35 -4.04 9.36
N ILE A 53 -18.10 -3.80 8.29
CA ILE A 53 -18.94 -2.62 8.12
C ILE A 53 -20.40 -3.06 8.15
N SER A 54 -21.11 -2.61 9.18
CA SER A 54 -22.55 -2.85 9.32
C SER A 54 -23.32 -1.73 8.66
N LEU A 55 -24.10 -2.05 7.63
CA LEU A 55 -25.02 -1.12 6.97
C LEU A 55 -26.44 -1.42 7.44
N LYS A 56 -27.21 -0.37 7.72
CA LYS A 56 -28.64 -0.45 8.01
C LYS A 56 -29.44 0.18 6.89
N PHE A 57 -30.41 -0.56 6.37
CA PHE A 57 -31.34 -0.10 5.35
C PHE A 57 -32.77 -0.04 5.89
N LYS A 58 -33.58 0.86 5.33
CA LYS A 58 -35.02 0.88 5.61
C LYS A 58 -35.64 -0.40 5.04
N GLY A 59 -36.19 -1.25 5.90
CA GLY A 59 -36.82 -2.49 5.47
C GLY A 59 -38.18 -2.23 4.81
N LYS A 60 -38.76 -3.30 4.25
CA LYS A 60 -40.06 -3.26 3.54
C LYS A 60 -41.25 -2.92 4.45
N SER A 61 -41.12 -3.02 5.77
CA SER A 61 -42.14 -2.61 6.74
C SER A 61 -41.64 -1.50 7.66
N LEU A 62 -42.56 -0.72 8.23
CA LEU A 62 -42.27 0.45 9.08
C LEU A 62 -41.35 0.15 10.29
N PHE A 63 -41.30 -1.10 10.76
CA PHE A 63 -40.58 -1.50 11.97
C PHE A 63 -39.38 -2.43 11.72
N LYS A 64 -39.15 -2.88 10.48
CA LYS A 64 -38.01 -3.76 10.17
C LYS A 64 -36.89 -2.97 9.51
N GLN A 65 -35.69 -3.12 10.05
CA GLN A 65 -34.45 -2.63 9.45
C GLN A 65 -33.64 -3.82 8.98
N ASP A 66 -33.19 -3.78 7.73
CA ASP A 66 -32.32 -4.83 7.19
C ASP A 66 -30.87 -4.45 7.50
N ILE A 67 -30.13 -5.36 8.16
CA ILE A 67 -28.71 -5.20 8.48
C ILE A 67 -27.89 -6.01 7.49
N CYS A 68 -26.92 -5.38 6.86
CA CYS A 68 -25.99 -6.01 5.93
C CYS A 68 -24.55 -5.77 6.41
N ASN A 69 -23.82 -6.85 6.65
CA ASN A 69 -22.41 -6.78 7.03
C ASN A 69 -21.55 -6.94 5.78
N ASN A 70 -20.55 -6.07 5.64
CA ASN A 70 -19.61 -6.09 4.53
C ASN A 70 -18.19 -6.12 5.07
N GLU A 71 -17.38 -7.05 4.60
CA GLU A 71 -15.95 -7.07 4.88
C GLU A 71 -15.22 -6.18 3.87
N VAL A 72 -14.37 -5.28 4.38
CA VAL A 72 -13.49 -4.46 3.54
C VAL A 72 -12.06 -4.58 4.05
N ILE A 73 -11.15 -4.81 3.11
CA ILE A 73 -9.73 -4.88 3.38
C ILE A 73 -9.09 -3.61 2.82
N MET A 74 -8.45 -2.85 3.70
CA MET A 74 -7.72 -1.64 3.36
C MET A 74 -6.22 -1.92 3.44
N LEU A 75 -5.47 -1.34 2.51
CA LEU A 75 -4.02 -1.31 2.50
C LEU A 75 -3.57 0.14 2.66
N VAL A 76 -2.65 0.42 3.56
CA VAL A 76 -2.06 1.76 3.71
C VAL A 76 -0.55 1.70 3.72
N ASN A 77 0.05 2.68 3.05
CA ASN A 77 1.47 2.97 3.14
C ASN A 77 1.73 3.83 4.39
N THR A 78 2.42 3.28 5.38
CA THR A 78 2.64 4.01 6.65
C THR A 78 3.64 5.17 6.52
N TYR A 79 4.37 5.24 5.41
CA TYR A 79 5.27 6.35 5.12
C TYR A 79 4.58 7.53 4.43
N THR A 80 3.62 7.29 3.53
CA THR A 80 2.95 8.37 2.77
C THR A 80 1.53 8.68 3.23
N GLY A 81 0.90 7.79 4.01
CA GLY A 81 -0.52 7.88 4.35
C GLY A 81 -1.47 7.49 3.22
N PHE A 82 -0.95 7.09 2.05
CA PHE A 82 -1.80 6.65 0.95
C PHE A 82 -2.50 5.33 1.32
N SER A 83 -3.82 5.32 1.21
CA SER A 83 -4.66 4.14 1.42
C SER A 83 -5.41 3.74 0.15
N GLU A 84 -5.72 2.46 0.05
CA GLU A 84 -6.60 1.92 -0.99
C GLU A 84 -7.34 0.68 -0.47
N SER A 85 -8.51 0.40 -1.04
CA SER A 85 -9.21 -0.87 -0.78
C SER A 85 -8.72 -1.96 -1.73
N ILE A 86 -8.46 -3.14 -1.17
CA ILE A 86 -7.97 -4.30 -1.91
C ILE A 86 -8.95 -5.46 -1.81
N THR A 87 -9.08 -6.21 -2.89
CA THR A 87 -9.90 -7.45 -2.92
C THR A 87 -9.07 -8.68 -2.62
N LYS A 88 -7.78 -8.66 -2.96
CA LYS A 88 -6.86 -9.78 -2.79
C LYS A 88 -5.67 -9.36 -1.94
N LEU A 89 -5.38 -10.16 -0.91
CA LEU A 89 -4.22 -9.94 -0.05
C LEU A 89 -2.92 -10.15 -0.84
N PRO A 90 -1.91 -9.28 -0.65
CA PRO A 90 -0.60 -9.48 -1.24
C PRO A 90 0.03 -10.75 -0.68
N GLN A 91 0.65 -11.53 -1.55
CA GLN A 91 1.39 -12.72 -1.15
C GLN A 91 2.69 -12.30 -0.46
N THR A 92 2.85 -12.72 0.78
CA THR A 92 4.02 -12.41 1.60
C THR A 92 4.78 -13.67 1.99
N SER A 93 6.09 -13.54 2.17
CA SER A 93 6.96 -14.57 2.72
C SER A 93 7.65 -14.03 3.97
N ARG A 94 7.88 -14.91 4.94
CA ARG A 94 8.51 -14.54 6.20
C ARG A 94 10.02 -14.47 6.03
N ILE A 95 10.62 -13.29 6.24
CA ILE A 95 12.06 -13.05 6.06
C ILE A 95 12.66 -12.35 7.28
N ASN A 96 13.96 -12.58 7.51
CA ASN A 96 14.70 -11.91 8.57
C ASN A 96 15.52 -10.76 7.98
N ILE A 97 15.24 -9.53 8.41
CA ILE A 97 15.96 -8.34 7.96
C ILE A 97 16.41 -7.44 9.11
N SER A 98 17.36 -6.55 8.82
CA SER A 98 17.79 -5.51 9.76
C SER A 98 16.74 -4.40 9.86
N LYS A 99 16.47 -3.89 11.07
CA LYS A 99 15.59 -2.72 11.26
C LYS A 99 16.08 -1.48 10.51
N LYS A 100 17.39 -1.38 10.25
CA LYS A 100 18.02 -0.23 9.57
C LYS A 100 17.59 -0.05 8.12
N ILE A 101 17.12 -1.12 7.45
CA ILE A 101 16.69 -1.07 6.06
C ILE A 101 15.17 -0.88 5.91
N ILE A 102 14.46 -0.71 7.03
CA ILE A 102 13.03 -0.40 7.06
C ILE A 102 12.88 1.12 7.15
N LYS A 103 12.08 1.69 6.25
CA LYS A 103 11.70 3.09 6.30
C LYS A 103 10.75 3.30 7.48
N LYS A 104 11.06 4.28 8.34
CA LYS A 104 10.22 4.62 9.50
C LYS A 104 8.83 5.07 9.02
N SER A 105 7.79 4.63 9.74
CA SER A 105 6.44 5.17 9.59
C SER A 105 6.45 6.67 9.85
N CYS A 106 5.68 7.42 9.06
CA CYS A 106 5.43 8.84 9.27
C CYS A 106 4.06 9.12 9.87
N ILE A 107 3.15 8.14 9.83
CA ILE A 107 1.80 8.24 10.41
C ILE A 107 1.69 7.38 11.66
N ASN A 108 0.92 7.84 12.64
CA ASN A 108 0.54 7.00 13.78
C ASN A 108 -0.73 6.17 13.46
N GLU A 109 -1.05 5.21 14.33
CA GLU A 109 -2.16 4.30 14.09
C GLU A 109 -3.53 5.00 14.12
N CYS A 110 -3.71 6.01 14.97
CA CYS A 110 -4.96 6.76 15.04
C CYS A 110 -5.23 7.54 13.75
N GLU A 111 -4.24 8.30 13.26
CA GLU A 111 -4.31 9.04 11.99
C GLU A 111 -4.58 8.10 10.81
N MET A 112 -3.90 6.96 10.79
CA MET A 112 -4.11 5.92 9.78
C MET A 112 -5.55 5.43 9.74
N LEU A 113 -6.16 5.16 10.91
CA LEU A 113 -7.54 4.71 10.98
C LEU A 113 -8.53 5.78 10.52
N GLU A 114 -8.27 7.07 10.79
CA GLU A 114 -9.12 8.17 10.30
C GLU A 114 -9.06 8.30 8.77
N ILE A 115 -7.87 8.25 8.17
CA ILE A 115 -7.70 8.27 6.71
C ILE A 115 -8.48 7.11 6.06
N MET A 116 -8.39 5.90 6.62
CA MET A 116 -9.12 4.74 6.12
C MET A 116 -10.64 4.86 6.29
N LYS A 117 -11.11 5.44 7.41
CA LYS A 117 -12.54 5.66 7.64
C LYS A 117 -13.11 6.56 6.54
N ASP A 118 -12.46 7.67 6.22
CA ASP A 118 -12.90 8.57 5.15
C ASP A 118 -13.01 7.86 3.80
N GLU A 119 -12.05 6.99 3.50
CA GLU A 119 -12.09 6.20 2.27
C GLU A 119 -13.23 5.17 2.28
N ILE A 120 -13.47 4.51 3.40
CA ILE A 120 -14.61 3.60 3.59
C ILE A 120 -15.93 4.36 3.39
N LEU A 121 -16.09 5.54 3.98
CA LEU A 121 -17.28 6.38 3.80
C LEU A 121 -17.49 6.68 2.31
N ARG A 122 -16.41 7.00 1.58
CA ARG A 122 -16.44 7.25 0.14
C ARG A 122 -16.87 6.01 -0.66
N LEU A 123 -16.37 4.82 -0.31
CA LEU A 123 -16.71 3.56 -0.98
C LEU A 123 -18.20 3.24 -0.86
N PHE A 124 -18.79 3.40 0.32
CA PHE A 124 -20.20 3.06 0.56
C PHE A 124 -21.18 4.19 0.23
N ARG A 125 -20.71 5.42 -0.04
CA ARG A 125 -21.56 6.59 -0.31
C ARG A 125 -22.66 6.31 -1.35
N LYS A 126 -22.32 5.69 -2.48
CA LYS A 126 -23.29 5.34 -3.53
C LYS A 126 -24.33 4.32 -3.05
N ASN A 127 -23.90 3.27 -2.35
CA ASN A 127 -24.78 2.23 -1.84
C ASN A 127 -25.77 2.78 -0.80
N ILE A 128 -25.29 3.65 0.08
CA ILE A 128 -26.08 4.33 1.12
C ILE A 128 -27.15 5.20 0.47
N ILE A 129 -26.79 6.03 -0.52
CA ILE A 129 -27.73 6.91 -1.23
C ILE A 129 -28.79 6.08 -1.97
N ASN A 130 -28.37 5.10 -2.78
CA ASN A 130 -29.29 4.33 -3.63
C ASN A 130 -30.29 3.51 -2.81
N LYS A 131 -29.85 2.92 -1.69
CA LYS A 131 -30.69 2.06 -0.85
C LYS A 131 -31.31 2.79 0.35
N LYS A 132 -31.16 4.13 0.45
CA LYS A 132 -31.59 4.94 1.60
C LYS A 132 -31.16 4.32 2.94
N GLY A 133 -29.90 3.90 3.00
CA GLY A 133 -29.30 3.30 4.19
C GLY A 133 -28.43 4.30 4.96
N HIS A 134 -27.77 3.80 6.01
CA HIS A 134 -26.66 4.47 6.69
C HIS A 134 -25.65 3.44 7.19
N ILE A 135 -24.43 3.89 7.46
CA ILE A 135 -23.45 3.05 8.16
C ILE A 135 -23.82 3.05 9.63
N HIS A 136 -24.08 1.88 10.18
CA HIS A 136 -24.37 1.72 11.58
C HIS A 136 -23.09 1.63 12.41
N ASP A 137 -22.11 0.88 11.91
CA ASP A 137 -20.89 0.57 12.65
C ASP A 137 -19.73 0.21 11.70
N ILE A 138 -18.51 0.59 12.08
CA ILE A 138 -17.25 0.26 11.41
C ILE A 138 -16.31 -0.32 12.45
N LYS A 139 -16.11 -1.63 12.41
CA LYS A 139 -15.25 -2.36 13.36
C LYS A 139 -13.97 -2.82 12.69
N VAL A 140 -12.83 -2.54 13.32
CA VAL A 140 -11.55 -3.15 12.94
C VAL A 140 -11.53 -4.58 13.46
N ILE A 141 -11.29 -5.54 12.57
CA ILE A 141 -11.19 -6.97 12.89
C ILE A 141 -9.73 -7.36 13.13
N ASP A 142 -8.85 -6.93 12.24
CA ASP A 142 -7.45 -7.34 12.21
C ASP A 142 -6.57 -6.24 11.60
N ILE A 143 -5.35 -6.09 12.13
CA ILE A 143 -4.32 -5.19 11.63
C ILE A 143 -3.04 -6.00 11.47
N LYS A 144 -2.58 -6.14 10.23
CA LYS A 144 -1.36 -6.87 9.89
C LYS A 144 -0.34 -5.95 9.21
N SER A 145 0.88 -5.90 9.74
CA SER A 145 1.99 -5.24 9.06
C SER A 145 2.60 -6.16 7.99
N ILE A 146 2.74 -5.64 6.78
CA ILE A 146 3.47 -6.25 5.67
C ILE A 146 4.53 -5.27 5.17
N TYR A 147 5.56 -5.77 4.50
CA TYR A 147 6.65 -4.91 4.03
C TYR A 147 6.83 -5.02 2.52
N LYS A 148 6.70 -3.89 1.81
CA LYS A 148 6.95 -3.82 0.37
C LYS A 148 8.43 -3.47 0.14
N PRO A 149 9.21 -4.32 -0.55
CA PRO A 149 10.58 -3.99 -0.91
C PRO A 149 10.61 -2.93 -2.02
N TYR A 150 11.67 -2.12 -2.02
CA TYR A 150 11.96 -1.15 -3.07
C TYR A 150 13.46 -0.87 -3.12
N TRP A 151 13.97 -0.52 -4.29
CA TRP A 151 15.36 -0.11 -4.46
C TRP A 151 15.46 1.41 -4.38
N ILE A 152 16.46 1.90 -3.66
CA ILE A 152 16.88 3.30 -3.70
C ILE A 152 18.24 3.37 -4.38
N GLY A 153 18.39 4.22 -5.38
CA GLY A 153 19.68 4.53 -5.99
C GLY A 153 19.84 6.02 -6.26
N THR A 154 21.03 6.42 -6.69
CA THR A 154 21.36 7.81 -6.98
C THR A 154 21.54 8.01 -8.49
N TYR A 155 20.74 8.88 -9.08
CA TYR A 155 20.82 9.28 -10.49
C TYR A 155 21.13 10.77 -10.56
N ASN A 156 22.27 11.15 -11.15
CA ASN A 156 22.70 12.55 -11.26
C ASN A 156 22.61 13.34 -9.94
N GLY A 157 23.03 12.72 -8.83
CA GLY A 157 22.99 13.33 -7.50
C GLY A 157 21.61 13.32 -6.82
N LYS A 158 20.55 12.84 -7.48
CA LYS A 158 19.20 12.73 -6.93
C LYS A 158 18.86 11.29 -6.56
N SER A 159 18.14 11.09 -5.45
CA SER A 159 17.63 9.78 -5.05
C SER A 159 16.45 9.36 -5.92
N VAL A 160 16.49 8.13 -6.44
CA VAL A 160 15.44 7.52 -7.26
C VAL A 160 14.96 6.25 -6.60
N VAL A 161 13.65 6.04 -6.61
CA VAL A 161 12.96 4.85 -6.11
C VAL A 161 12.61 3.95 -7.30
N LEU A 162 12.94 2.67 -7.19
CA LEU A 162 12.58 1.65 -8.19
C LEU A 162 11.82 0.52 -7.49
N GLU A 163 10.86 -0.07 -8.18
CA GLU A 163 10.18 -1.26 -7.66
C GLU A 163 11.13 -2.46 -7.60
N ALA A 164 10.98 -3.26 -6.55
CA ALA A 164 11.84 -4.40 -6.24
C ALA A 164 11.20 -5.75 -6.60
#